data_AF-A0A1F5H212-F1
#
_entry.id   AF-A0A1F5H212-F1
#
_cell.length_a   1.000
_cell.length_b   1.000
_cell.length_c   1.000
_cell.angle_alpha   90.00
_cell.angle_beta   90.00
_cell.angle_gamma   90.00
#
_symmetry.space_group_name_H-M   'P 1'
#
loop_
_entity.id
_entity.type
_entity.pdbx_description
1 polymer ?
#
loop_
_entity_poly.entity_id
_entity_poly.type
_entity_poly.pdbx_seq_one_letter_code
_entity_poly.pdbx_strand_id
1 'polypeptide(L)'
;ASFLISKHLGEIFQKENLVPLASPKIAISSLSKNSPFVFTASFTQKPQVTIGDWEKIKVAKIKAKEISEEDINQSIKNIFEAWKARKSDIGGQTSEDDKSGEEAGKFIYDARGNKIFIKDESARPTSEESPSTSLRASKATSEVKDTPDDNFARAIGARDLAHLHVIVKKDLETIMADSAEAKFEQEIFEKILELGSVEVPEILVEDELSRMLLRLASELERQKRKLEDYLAEQKTTIDELKKKWQGQAEKNVRISLILEQIGKDEKVQVAREEVEQVLKGLAQTNLSEEQKKDLEKYIAFNIFQTKTLDLVKKTVTA
;
A
#
# COMPACT_ATOMS: atom_id res chain seq x y z
N ALA A 1 19.60 35.35 -18.99
CA ALA A 1 19.16 34.97 -17.62
C ALA A 1 19.24 33.46 -17.43
N SER A 2 18.23 32.66 -17.83
CA SER A 2 18.12 31.22 -17.51
C SER A 2 19.43 30.41 -17.65
N PHE A 3 20.09 30.45 -18.82
CA PHE A 3 21.36 29.73 -19.06
C PHE A 3 22.51 30.11 -18.10
N LEU A 4 22.62 31.38 -17.68
CA LEU A 4 23.65 31.81 -16.73
C LEU A 4 23.35 31.31 -15.33
N ILE A 5 22.07 31.28 -14.94
CA ILE A 5 21.63 30.74 -13.66
C ILE A 5 21.92 29.24 -13.61
N SER A 6 21.43 28.47 -14.59
CA SER A 6 21.56 27.00 -14.57
C SER A 6 23.00 26.53 -14.60
N LYS A 7 23.87 27.18 -15.40
CA LYS A 7 25.30 26.88 -15.43
C LYS A 7 25.96 27.10 -14.07
N HIS A 8 25.89 28.32 -13.54
CA HIS A 8 26.63 28.66 -12.32
C HIS A 8 26.04 28.03 -11.06
N LEU A 9 24.72 27.79 -11.01
CA LEU A 9 24.10 27.15 -9.86
C LEU A 9 24.52 25.67 -9.72
N GLY A 10 24.70 24.96 -10.85
CA GLY A 10 25.28 23.61 -10.85
C GLY A 10 26.73 23.58 -10.37
N GLU A 11 27.55 24.53 -10.83
CA GLU A 11 28.95 24.71 -10.39
C GLU A 11 29.02 24.99 -8.87
N ILE A 12 28.15 25.86 -8.35
CA ILE A 12 28.05 26.18 -6.92
C ILE A 12 27.67 24.95 -6.09
N PHE A 13 26.63 24.20 -6.50
CA PHE A 13 26.21 23.01 -5.76
C PHE A 13 27.27 21.92 -5.71
N GLN A 14 28.01 21.70 -6.80
CA GLN A 14 29.14 20.76 -6.79
C GLN A 14 30.28 21.24 -5.89
N LYS A 15 30.65 22.53 -5.97
CA LYS A 15 31.77 23.10 -5.23
C LYS A 15 31.54 23.13 -3.71
N GLU A 16 30.33 23.47 -3.29
CA GLU A 16 29.94 23.56 -1.87
C GLU A 16 29.32 22.24 -1.35
N ASN A 17 29.34 21.16 -2.14
CA ASN A 17 28.77 19.83 -1.83
C ASN A 17 27.29 19.87 -1.38
N LEU A 18 26.49 20.75 -2.01
CA LEU A 18 25.08 20.96 -1.70
C LEU A 18 24.21 20.04 -2.57
N VAL A 19 23.40 19.20 -1.92
CA VAL A 19 22.44 18.32 -2.60
C VAL A 19 21.01 18.84 -2.34
N PRO A 20 20.44 19.64 -3.26
CA PRO A 20 19.06 20.09 -3.14
C PRO A 20 18.09 18.93 -3.38
N LEU A 21 17.01 18.86 -2.60
CA LEU A 21 15.97 17.84 -2.77
C LEU A 21 15.11 18.05 -4.03
N ALA A 22 15.05 19.29 -4.54
CA ALA A 22 14.34 19.65 -5.76
C ALA A 22 14.95 20.87 -6.44
N SER A 23 14.51 21.15 -7.67
CA SER A 23 14.91 22.32 -8.43
C SER A 23 14.73 23.63 -7.62
N PRO A 24 15.79 24.43 -7.43
CA PRO A 24 15.74 25.66 -6.66
C PRO A 24 14.74 26.68 -7.24
N LYS A 25 14.00 27.36 -6.36
CA LYS A 25 13.16 28.51 -6.73
C LYS A 25 14.06 29.71 -6.98
N ILE A 26 14.01 30.27 -8.19
CA ILE A 26 14.85 31.40 -8.61
C ILE A 26 14.04 32.70 -8.60
N ALA A 27 14.52 33.70 -7.84
CA ALA A 27 14.02 35.06 -7.89
C ALA A 27 15.09 35.96 -8.53
N ILE A 28 14.79 36.61 -9.66
CA ILE A 28 15.71 37.56 -10.30
C ILE A 28 15.54 38.93 -9.64
N SER A 29 16.62 39.45 -9.05
CA SER A 29 16.62 40.74 -8.34
C SER A 29 17.05 41.90 -9.23
N SER A 30 17.95 41.67 -10.20
CA SER A 30 18.43 42.68 -11.15
C SER A 30 18.78 42.04 -12.50
N LEU A 31 18.25 42.64 -13.58
CA LEU A 31 18.53 42.27 -14.98
C LEU A 31 18.59 43.54 -15.86
N SER A 32 19.44 44.49 -15.50
CA SER A 32 19.62 45.76 -16.24
C SER A 32 20.88 45.76 -17.09
N LYS A 33 20.83 46.44 -18.24
CA LYS A 33 21.98 46.63 -19.14
C LYS A 33 23.07 47.42 -18.40
N ASN A 34 24.33 46.97 -18.51
CA ASN A 34 25.49 47.53 -17.82
C ASN A 34 25.39 47.51 -16.27
N SER A 35 24.60 46.61 -15.69
CA SER A 35 24.58 46.35 -14.24
C SER A 35 24.89 44.87 -13.96
N PRO A 36 25.42 44.52 -12.77
CA PRO A 36 25.55 43.13 -12.36
C PRO A 36 24.20 42.42 -12.38
N PHE A 37 24.19 41.21 -12.94
CA PHE A 37 23.05 40.31 -12.86
C PHE A 37 22.97 39.71 -11.45
N VAL A 38 21.83 39.90 -10.77
CA VAL A 38 21.63 39.43 -9.39
C VAL A 38 20.38 38.58 -9.32
N PHE A 39 20.49 37.42 -8.69
CA PHE A 39 19.39 36.50 -8.41
C PHE A 39 19.58 35.83 -7.04
N THR A 40 18.48 35.41 -6.45
CA THR A 40 18.43 34.54 -5.28
C THR A 40 17.96 33.16 -5.71
N ALA A 41 18.62 32.10 -5.24
CA ALA A 41 18.21 30.72 -5.44
C ALA A 41 17.89 30.08 -4.08
N SER A 42 16.62 29.74 -3.86
CA SER A 42 16.15 29.11 -2.62
C SER A 42 15.87 27.63 -2.85
N PHE A 43 16.43 26.77 -2.02
CA PHE A 43 16.32 25.31 -2.15
C PHE A 43 16.26 24.64 -0.78
N THR A 44 15.66 23.46 -0.74
CA THR A 44 15.58 22.61 0.46
C THR A 44 16.72 21.61 0.42
N GLN A 45 17.56 21.57 1.46
CA GLN A 45 18.58 20.55 1.63
C GLN A 45 18.00 19.27 2.22
N LYS A 46 18.72 18.14 2.04
CA LYS A 46 18.40 16.92 2.78
C LYS A 46 18.55 17.18 4.29
N PRO A 47 17.54 16.85 5.11
CA PRO A 47 17.61 17.13 6.55
C PRO A 47 18.68 16.27 7.22
N GLN A 48 19.29 16.80 8.28
CA GLN A 48 20.20 16.05 9.14
C GLN A 48 19.36 15.19 10.10
N VAL A 49 19.75 13.92 10.25
CA VAL A 49 19.06 12.96 11.11
C VAL A 49 19.96 12.66 12.30
N THR A 50 19.47 12.89 13.51
CA THR A 50 20.15 12.50 14.75
C THR A 50 19.43 11.30 15.34
N ILE A 51 20.15 10.22 15.64
CA ILE A 51 19.57 9.00 16.21
C ILE A 51 20.25 8.75 17.56
N GLY A 52 19.45 8.44 18.59
CA GLY A 52 19.96 7.91 19.86
C GLY A 52 20.46 6.46 19.74
N ASP A 53 20.67 5.82 20.89
CA ASP A 53 21.17 4.43 20.99
C ASP A 53 20.10 3.39 20.54
N TRP A 54 19.78 3.34 19.25
CA TRP A 54 18.72 2.49 18.69
C TRP A 54 18.98 0.99 18.89
N GLU A 55 20.24 0.57 18.96
CA GLU A 55 20.62 -0.82 19.29
C GLU A 55 20.14 -1.28 20.67
N LYS A 56 19.88 -0.35 21.60
CA LYS A 56 19.36 -0.64 22.94
C LYS A 56 17.85 -0.84 22.97
N ILE A 57 17.14 -0.58 21.86
CA ILE A 57 15.72 -0.91 21.73
C ILE A 57 15.56 -2.42 21.92
N LYS A 58 14.55 -2.82 22.69
CA LYS A 58 14.09 -4.19 22.80
C LYS A 58 12.61 -4.28 22.50
N VAL A 59 12.28 -4.97 21.41
CA VAL A 59 10.91 -5.29 20.99
C VAL A 59 10.74 -6.80 21.02
N ALA A 60 9.68 -7.27 21.67
CA ALA A 60 9.40 -8.69 21.74
C ALA A 60 8.86 -9.18 20.39
N LYS A 61 9.40 -10.29 19.86
CA LYS A 61 8.85 -10.84 18.61
C LYS A 61 7.42 -11.33 18.81
N ILE A 62 6.48 -10.69 18.13
CA ILE A 62 5.07 -11.08 18.15
C ILE A 62 4.92 -12.43 17.44
N LYS A 63 4.34 -13.42 18.13
CA LYS A 63 4.04 -14.72 17.54
C LYS A 63 2.73 -14.65 16.76
N ALA A 64 2.70 -15.29 15.59
CA ALA A 64 1.46 -15.52 14.85
C ALA A 64 0.45 -16.26 15.73
N LYS A 65 -0.84 -15.90 15.65
CA LYS A 65 -1.91 -16.65 16.29
C LYS A 65 -1.98 -18.03 15.64
N GLU A 66 -1.97 -19.10 16.44
CA GLU A 66 -2.25 -20.44 15.96
C GLU A 66 -3.67 -20.51 15.38
N ILE A 67 -3.79 -21.09 14.19
CA ILE A 67 -5.05 -21.31 13.49
C ILE A 67 -5.67 -22.61 13.98
N SER A 68 -6.90 -22.54 14.50
CA SER A 68 -7.64 -23.72 14.94
C SER A 68 -8.41 -24.37 13.77
N GLU A 69 -8.76 -25.65 13.94
CA GLU A 69 -9.66 -26.34 13.02
C GLU A 69 -11.02 -25.64 12.88
N GLU A 70 -11.50 -24.97 13.93
CA GLU A 70 -12.73 -24.17 13.87
C GLU A 70 -12.56 -22.93 12.98
N ASP A 71 -11.43 -22.20 13.09
CA ASP A 71 -11.13 -21.05 12.21
C ASP A 71 -11.11 -21.48 10.73
N ILE A 72 -10.55 -22.67 10.42
CA ILE A 72 -10.51 -23.24 9.06
C ILE A 72 -11.91 -23.64 8.59
N ASN A 73 -12.68 -24.36 9.40
CA ASN A 73 -14.03 -24.81 9.05
C ASN A 73 -14.99 -23.63 8.83
N GLN A 74 -14.90 -22.57 9.65
CA GLN A 74 -15.67 -21.34 9.45
C GLN A 74 -15.25 -20.61 8.17
N SER A 75 -13.95 -20.57 7.84
CA SER A 75 -13.48 -20.01 6.58
C SER A 75 -14.02 -20.78 5.36
N ILE A 76 -13.94 -22.12 5.37
CA ILE A 76 -14.52 -22.99 4.32
C ILE A 76 -16.03 -22.76 4.19
N LYS A 77 -16.76 -22.64 5.31
CA LYS A 77 -18.19 -22.34 5.32
C LYS A 77 -18.49 -20.98 4.69
N ASN A 78 -17.73 -19.94 5.02
CA ASN A 78 -17.92 -18.61 4.43
C ASN A 78 -17.67 -18.60 2.91
N ILE A 79 -16.63 -19.32 2.44
CA ILE A 79 -16.36 -19.50 1.01
C ILE A 79 -17.51 -20.26 0.33
N PHE A 80 -18.09 -21.27 1.00
CA PHE A 80 -19.22 -22.05 0.51
C PHE A 80 -20.51 -21.22 0.39
N GLU A 81 -20.85 -20.40 1.39
CA GLU A 81 -22.00 -19.49 1.32
C GLU A 81 -21.81 -18.44 0.20
N ALA A 82 -20.62 -17.86 0.07
CA ALA A 82 -20.29 -16.93 -1.01
C ALA A 82 -20.38 -17.58 -2.41
N TRP A 83 -20.06 -18.87 -2.52
CA TRP A 83 -20.21 -19.65 -3.76
C TRP A 83 -21.68 -19.99 -4.06
N LYS A 84 -22.48 -20.36 -3.04
CA LYS A 84 -23.93 -20.58 -3.18
C LYS A 84 -24.63 -19.32 -3.71
N ALA A 85 -24.33 -18.16 -3.12
CA ALA A 85 -24.90 -16.88 -3.55
C ALA A 85 -24.62 -16.61 -5.05
N ARG A 86 -23.35 -16.65 -5.47
CA ARG A 86 -22.97 -16.42 -6.88
C ARG A 86 -23.59 -17.43 -7.85
N LYS A 87 -23.85 -18.67 -7.42
CA LYS A 87 -24.53 -19.66 -8.26
C LYS A 87 -26.03 -19.40 -8.42
N SER A 88 -26.68 -18.80 -7.42
CA SER A 88 -28.08 -18.35 -7.54
C SER A 88 -28.22 -17.27 -8.62
N ASP A 89 -27.25 -16.36 -8.70
CA ASP A 89 -27.24 -15.24 -9.65
C ASP A 89 -27.00 -15.66 -11.11
N ILE A 90 -26.36 -16.80 -11.35
CA ILE A 90 -26.06 -17.32 -12.70
C ILE A 90 -27.28 -18.01 -13.35
N GLY A 91 -28.42 -18.09 -12.65
CA GLY A 91 -29.66 -18.70 -13.13
C GLY A 91 -30.45 -17.89 -14.18
N GLY A 92 -30.05 -16.65 -14.49
CA GLY A 92 -30.69 -15.84 -15.54
C GLY A 92 -29.93 -14.55 -15.83
N GLN A 93 -29.98 -14.10 -17.09
CA GLN A 93 -29.38 -12.82 -17.48
C GLN A 93 -30.17 -12.14 -18.61
N THR A 94 -30.77 -10.99 -18.29
CA THR A 94 -30.81 -9.79 -19.15
C THR A 94 -30.74 -8.58 -18.23
N SER A 95 -29.94 -7.58 -18.62
CA SER A 95 -29.90 -6.24 -18.01
C SER A 95 -31.25 -5.50 -18.21
N GLU A 96 -31.54 -4.36 -17.58
CA GLU A 96 -30.67 -3.27 -17.13
C GLU A 96 -31.36 -2.37 -16.07
N ASP A 97 -30.62 -1.37 -15.58
CA ASP A 97 -30.98 -0.26 -14.68
C ASP A 97 -31.19 -0.50 -13.17
N ASP A 98 -30.76 0.52 -12.42
CA ASP A 98 -30.20 0.45 -11.06
C ASP A 98 -30.81 1.54 -10.15
N LYS A 99 -31.29 1.17 -8.94
CA LYS A 99 -31.53 2.07 -7.78
C LYS A 99 -31.38 1.35 -6.44
N SER A 100 -31.00 2.11 -5.41
CA SER A 100 -30.18 1.69 -4.26
C SER A 100 -30.76 1.98 -2.86
N GLY A 101 -30.14 1.40 -1.81
CA GLY A 101 -30.31 1.75 -0.38
C GLY A 101 -30.26 0.51 0.56
N GLU A 102 -29.12 0.16 1.17
CA GLU A 102 -28.65 0.57 2.54
C GLU A 102 -29.37 -0.17 3.71
N GLU A 103 -28.74 -0.68 4.79
CA GLU A 103 -27.32 -0.78 5.18
C GLU A 103 -27.07 -1.90 6.26
N ALA A 104 -25.88 -1.90 6.88
CA ALA A 104 -25.37 -2.72 8.00
C ALA A 104 -24.85 -4.16 7.70
N GLY A 105 -23.56 -4.42 7.95
CA GLY A 105 -22.93 -5.73 7.69
C GLY A 105 -21.65 -6.03 8.49
N LYS A 106 -21.15 -7.27 8.35
CA LYS A 106 -19.79 -7.70 8.76
C LYS A 106 -19.25 -8.72 7.74
N PHE A 107 -18.13 -8.41 7.09
CA PHE A 107 -17.57 -9.15 5.96
C PHE A 107 -16.06 -9.36 6.20
N ILE A 108 -15.52 -10.56 5.97
CA ILE A 108 -14.11 -10.76 5.60
C ILE A 108 -13.89 -12.02 4.72
N TYR A 109 -12.72 -12.66 4.89
CA TYR A 109 -11.85 -13.34 3.94
C TYR A 109 -12.63 -14.43 3.13
N ASP A 110 -12.17 -15.14 2.12
CA ASP A 110 -10.89 -15.08 1.48
C ASP A 110 -10.63 -16.50 0.90
N ALA A 111 -9.57 -17.20 1.31
CA ALA A 111 -8.42 -16.68 2.03
C ALA A 111 -7.57 -15.76 1.11
N ARG A 112 -7.80 -15.87 -0.24
CA ARG A 112 -7.71 -14.87 -1.37
C ARG A 112 -8.87 -15.10 -2.40
N GLY A 113 -9.82 -14.14 -2.60
CA GLY A 113 -11.20 -14.32 -3.17
C GLY A 113 -12.34 -13.24 -2.91
N ASN A 114 -12.22 -12.41 -1.86
CA ASN A 114 -12.84 -11.13 -1.40
C ASN A 114 -14.26 -11.03 -0.78
N LYS A 115 -14.38 -10.42 0.42
CA LYS A 115 -15.15 -9.14 0.66
C LYS A 115 -15.02 -8.49 2.07
N ILE A 116 -14.67 -7.18 2.13
CA ILE A 116 -14.51 -6.25 3.31
C ILE A 116 -15.85 -5.50 3.39
N PHE A 117 -16.53 -5.30 4.54
CA PHE A 117 -16.14 -4.62 5.78
C PHE A 117 -16.63 -5.28 7.07
N ILE A 118 -15.86 -5.30 8.16
CA ILE A 118 -16.40 -5.58 9.51
C ILE A 118 -16.87 -4.26 10.16
N LYS A 119 -18.13 -4.17 10.62
CA LYS A 119 -18.48 -3.22 11.69
C LYS A 119 -19.63 -3.68 12.61
N ASP A 120 -19.46 -3.45 13.91
CA ASP A 120 -20.58 -3.45 14.86
C ASP A 120 -21.36 -2.13 14.78
N GLU A 121 -22.65 -2.22 15.12
CA GLU A 121 -23.60 -1.12 15.41
C GLU A 121 -23.78 -0.06 14.29
N SER A 122 -24.99 0.26 13.82
CA SER A 122 -26.35 -0.06 14.33
C SER A 122 -27.43 0.32 13.31
N ALA A 123 -28.63 -0.26 13.47
CA ALA A 123 -29.92 0.13 12.85
C ALA A 123 -30.20 -0.17 11.35
N ARG A 124 -31.48 -0.49 11.11
CA ARG A 124 -32.29 -0.71 9.88
C ARG A 124 -33.57 0.17 10.08
N PRO A 125 -34.64 0.15 9.25
CA PRO A 125 -34.89 -0.29 7.85
C PRO A 125 -35.45 0.88 6.97
N THR A 126 -35.94 0.74 5.71
CA THR A 126 -37.34 0.44 5.20
C THR A 126 -37.46 0.95 3.74
N SER A 127 -38.40 0.59 2.84
CA SER A 127 -39.40 -0.51 2.64
C SER A 127 -40.06 -0.36 1.22
N GLU A 128 -40.97 -1.30 0.83
CA GLU A 128 -42.05 -1.14 -0.21
C GLU A 128 -41.69 -0.93 -1.71
N GLU A 129 -42.43 -1.41 -2.73
CA GLU A 129 -43.50 -2.44 -2.83
C GLU A 129 -43.60 -3.04 -4.27
N SER A 130 -44.56 -3.94 -4.52
CA SER A 130 -44.77 -4.79 -5.74
C SER A 130 -45.63 -4.08 -6.85
N PRO A 131 -46.16 -4.68 -7.97
CA PRO A 131 -46.27 -6.12 -8.35
C PRO A 131 -46.28 -6.54 -9.87
N SER A 132 -46.36 -7.88 -10.10
CA SER A 132 -47.10 -8.60 -11.19
C SER A 132 -46.64 -8.53 -12.66
N THR A 133 -46.76 -9.55 -13.55
CA THR A 133 -47.11 -11.01 -13.46
C THR A 133 -46.77 -11.75 -14.78
N SER A 134 -46.70 -13.10 -14.72
CA SER A 134 -47.09 -14.07 -15.78
C SER A 134 -46.00 -14.89 -16.53
N LEU A 135 -45.75 -16.10 -16.03
CA LEU A 135 -45.72 -17.41 -16.73
C LEU A 135 -44.96 -17.50 -18.08
N ARG A 136 -43.98 -18.42 -18.24
CA ARG A 136 -44.21 -19.88 -18.28
C ARG A 136 -42.88 -20.66 -18.14
N ALA A 137 -42.92 -21.86 -17.56
CA ALA A 137 -41.72 -22.62 -17.19
C ALA A 137 -41.23 -23.65 -18.24
N SER A 138 -39.92 -23.92 -18.22
CA SER A 138 -39.34 -25.26 -18.43
C SER A 138 -38.10 -25.40 -17.55
N LYS A 139 -37.76 -26.63 -17.12
CA LYS A 139 -37.02 -26.89 -15.87
C LYS A 139 -35.83 -27.84 -16.11
N ALA A 140 -34.67 -27.48 -15.58
CA ALA A 140 -33.56 -28.41 -15.32
C ALA A 140 -32.87 -28.00 -14.00
N THR A 141 -33.05 -28.79 -12.95
CA THR A 141 -32.53 -28.51 -11.60
C THR A 141 -31.39 -29.47 -11.30
N SER A 142 -30.20 -28.94 -11.03
CA SER A 142 -29.13 -29.67 -10.33
C SER A 142 -29.13 -29.24 -8.87
N GLU A 143 -29.40 -30.19 -7.96
CA GLU A 143 -29.49 -29.90 -6.53
C GLU A 143 -28.11 -29.52 -5.98
N VAL A 144 -28.00 -28.31 -5.42
CA VAL A 144 -26.86 -27.90 -4.61
C VAL A 144 -27.08 -28.48 -3.21
N LYS A 145 -26.23 -29.42 -2.80
CA LYS A 145 -26.22 -29.98 -1.45
C LYS A 145 -25.89 -28.88 -0.44
N ASP A 146 -26.55 -28.83 0.72
CA ASP A 146 -26.46 -27.69 1.65
C ASP A 146 -25.24 -27.71 2.60
N THR A 147 -24.19 -28.46 2.23
CA THR A 147 -22.95 -28.61 3.00
C THR A 147 -21.74 -28.59 2.06
N PRO A 148 -20.58 -28.02 2.46
CA PRO A 148 -19.35 -28.11 1.68
C PRO A 148 -19.02 -29.56 1.30
N ASP A 149 -18.71 -29.80 0.02
CA ASP A 149 -18.34 -31.11 -0.52
C ASP A 149 -17.22 -30.99 -1.58
N ASP A 150 -16.78 -32.13 -2.13
CA ASP A 150 -15.74 -32.15 -3.15
C ASP A 150 -16.16 -31.47 -4.47
N ASN A 151 -17.46 -31.36 -4.75
CA ASN A 151 -17.95 -30.71 -5.96
C ASN A 151 -17.88 -29.19 -5.83
N PHE A 152 -18.21 -28.66 -4.65
CA PHE A 152 -17.92 -27.28 -4.27
C PHE A 152 -16.41 -27.01 -4.32
N ALA A 153 -15.59 -27.85 -3.68
CA ALA A 153 -14.14 -27.67 -3.65
C ALA A 153 -13.53 -27.62 -5.06
N ARG A 154 -13.95 -28.53 -5.96
CA ARG A 154 -13.56 -28.48 -7.39
C ARG A 154 -14.07 -27.24 -8.11
N ALA A 155 -15.28 -26.77 -7.81
CA ALA A 155 -15.85 -25.57 -8.43
C ALA A 155 -15.16 -24.25 -8.01
N ILE A 156 -14.32 -24.25 -6.97
CA ILE A 156 -13.47 -23.12 -6.59
C ILE A 156 -11.97 -23.36 -6.87
N GLY A 157 -11.62 -24.45 -7.56
CA GLY A 157 -10.25 -24.73 -8.02
C GLY A 157 -9.41 -25.66 -7.12
N ALA A 158 -9.97 -26.22 -6.05
CA ALA A 158 -9.33 -27.30 -5.30
C ALA A 158 -9.54 -28.67 -6.01
N ARG A 159 -8.94 -29.74 -5.49
CA ARG A 159 -9.08 -31.11 -6.04
C ARG A 159 -10.27 -31.84 -5.42
N ASP A 160 -10.45 -31.62 -4.13
CA ASP A 160 -11.39 -32.22 -3.21
C ASP A 160 -11.43 -31.34 -1.95
N LEU A 161 -12.34 -31.64 -1.01
CA LEU A 161 -12.53 -30.84 0.21
C LEU A 161 -11.30 -30.89 1.14
N ALA A 162 -10.55 -31.99 1.14
CA ALA A 162 -9.31 -32.11 1.92
C ALA A 162 -8.20 -31.19 1.36
N HIS A 163 -8.08 -31.09 0.03
CA HIS A 163 -7.17 -30.16 -0.62
C HIS A 163 -7.54 -28.70 -0.34
N LEU A 164 -8.85 -28.38 -0.32
CA LEU A 164 -9.32 -27.05 0.04
C LEU A 164 -8.94 -26.69 1.48
N HIS A 165 -9.11 -27.61 2.43
CA HIS A 165 -8.74 -27.41 3.84
C HIS A 165 -7.25 -27.08 3.99
N VAL A 166 -6.37 -27.82 3.30
CA VAL A 166 -4.91 -27.55 3.29
C VAL A 166 -4.58 -26.16 2.72
N ILE A 167 -5.27 -25.72 1.65
CA ILE A 167 -5.08 -24.38 1.07
C ILE A 167 -5.52 -23.30 2.06
N VAL A 168 -6.75 -23.39 2.57
CA VAL A 168 -7.33 -22.40 3.51
C VAL A 168 -6.47 -22.30 4.78
N LYS A 169 -6.02 -23.43 5.32
CA LYS A 169 -5.10 -23.46 6.46
C LYS A 169 -3.82 -22.67 6.19
N LYS A 170 -3.13 -22.98 5.09
CA LYS A 170 -1.87 -22.33 4.72
C LYS A 170 -2.03 -20.81 4.52
N ASP A 171 -3.11 -20.39 3.88
CA ASP A 171 -3.37 -18.98 3.63
C ASP A 171 -3.71 -18.25 4.94
N LEU A 172 -4.49 -18.85 5.85
CA LEU A 172 -4.75 -18.31 7.18
C LEU A 172 -3.48 -18.22 8.05
N GLU A 173 -2.62 -19.26 8.02
CA GLU A 173 -1.31 -19.24 8.67
C GLU A 173 -0.42 -18.11 8.14
N THR A 174 -0.43 -17.91 6.81
CA THR A 174 0.30 -16.81 6.15
C THR A 174 -0.23 -15.44 6.58
N ILE A 175 -1.56 -15.25 6.61
CA ILE A 175 -2.20 -14.00 7.06
C ILE A 175 -1.87 -13.69 8.53
N MET A 176 -1.84 -14.71 9.40
CA MET A 176 -1.47 -14.51 10.81
C MET A 176 0.02 -14.22 10.98
N ALA A 177 0.88 -14.80 10.15
CA ALA A 177 2.31 -14.48 10.12
C ALA A 177 2.57 -13.05 9.63
N ASP A 178 1.98 -12.66 8.49
CA ASP A 178 2.05 -11.31 7.93
C ASP A 178 1.52 -10.27 8.94
N SER A 179 0.41 -10.56 9.63
CA SER A 179 -0.17 -9.67 10.65
C SER A 179 0.71 -9.54 11.91
N ALA A 180 1.39 -10.61 12.32
CA ALA A 180 2.31 -10.57 13.45
C ALA A 180 3.60 -9.81 13.12
N GLU A 181 4.17 -10.04 11.93
CA GLU A 181 5.36 -9.31 11.47
C GLU A 181 5.04 -7.82 11.28
N ALA A 182 3.90 -7.45 10.68
CA ALA A 182 3.50 -6.05 10.51
C ALA A 182 3.32 -5.31 11.85
N LYS A 183 2.77 -5.97 12.88
CA LYS A 183 2.67 -5.39 14.23
C LYS A 183 4.05 -5.25 14.90
N PHE A 184 4.93 -6.23 14.70
CA PHE A 184 6.29 -6.20 15.21
C PHE A 184 7.10 -5.06 14.57
N GLU A 185 6.98 -4.87 13.25
CA GLU A 185 7.53 -3.72 12.54
C GLU A 185 6.94 -2.40 13.03
N GLN A 186 5.64 -2.33 13.29
CA GLN A 186 5.01 -1.14 13.88
C GLN A 186 5.61 -0.78 15.26
N GLU A 187 5.74 -1.75 16.18
CA GLU A 187 6.35 -1.52 17.50
C GLU A 187 7.81 -1.04 17.38
N ILE A 188 8.57 -1.60 16.43
CA ILE A 188 9.93 -1.14 16.10
C ILE A 188 9.91 0.32 15.60
N PHE A 189 9.03 0.66 14.66
CA PHE A 189 8.95 2.02 14.12
C PHE A 189 8.53 3.04 15.18
N GLU A 190 7.60 2.69 16.07
CA GLU A 190 7.22 3.55 17.19
C GLU A 190 8.42 3.82 18.12
N LYS A 191 9.20 2.80 18.47
CA LYS A 191 10.41 2.93 19.30
C LYS A 191 11.53 3.71 18.60
N ILE A 192 11.69 3.55 17.29
CA ILE A 192 12.68 4.32 16.50
C ILE A 192 12.27 5.80 16.39
N LEU A 193 10.97 6.09 16.24
CA LEU A 193 10.43 7.46 16.22
C LEU A 193 10.54 8.19 17.57
N GLU A 194 10.68 7.45 18.69
CA GLU A 194 10.99 8.02 20.01
C GLU A 194 12.47 8.43 20.15
N LEU A 195 13.41 7.75 19.46
CA LEU A 195 14.85 7.98 19.60
C LEU A 195 15.48 8.85 18.50
N GLY A 196 14.87 8.92 17.31
CA GLY A 196 15.39 9.72 16.20
C GLY A 196 14.80 11.14 16.15
N SER A 197 15.61 12.18 16.07
CA SER A 197 15.16 13.55 15.79
C SER A 197 15.55 13.96 14.36
N VAL A 198 14.59 14.50 13.62
CA VAL A 198 14.77 15.05 12.28
C VAL A 198 13.65 16.04 11.98
N GLU A 199 14.01 17.21 11.45
CA GLU A 199 13.04 18.15 10.88
C GLU A 199 12.65 17.65 9.49
N VAL A 200 11.39 17.26 9.30
CA VAL A 200 10.91 16.73 8.03
C VAL A 200 10.49 17.89 7.11
N PRO A 201 11.16 18.10 5.95
CA PRO A 201 10.77 19.17 5.05
C PRO A 201 9.47 18.82 4.31
N GLU A 202 8.57 19.79 4.20
CA GLU A 202 7.24 19.67 3.56
C GLU A 202 7.27 18.99 2.18
N ILE A 203 8.30 19.24 1.38
CA ILE A 203 8.47 18.62 0.06
C ILE A 203 8.57 17.09 0.11
N LEU A 204 9.21 16.51 1.13
CA LEU A 204 9.28 15.06 1.29
C LEU A 204 7.93 14.49 1.75
N VAL A 205 7.15 15.25 2.50
CA VAL A 205 5.78 14.90 2.91
C VAL A 205 4.85 14.89 1.69
N GLU A 206 4.94 15.88 0.81
CA GLU A 206 4.15 15.91 -0.43
C GLU A 206 4.51 14.79 -1.41
N ASP A 207 5.78 14.44 -1.53
CA ASP A 207 6.22 13.27 -2.30
C ASP A 207 5.65 11.97 -1.72
N GLU A 208 5.63 11.83 -0.39
CA GLU A 208 5.06 10.66 0.28
C GLU A 208 3.53 10.59 0.15
N LEU A 209 2.83 11.72 0.32
CA LEU A 209 1.39 11.82 0.08
C LEU A 209 1.04 11.42 -1.36
N SER A 210 1.88 11.78 -2.32
CA SER A 210 1.71 11.42 -3.72
C SER A 210 1.96 9.92 -3.97
N ARG A 211 2.94 9.31 -3.28
CA ARG A 211 3.12 7.83 -3.27
C ARG A 211 1.97 7.09 -2.60
N MET A 212 1.46 7.58 -1.47
CA MET A 212 0.30 7.02 -0.77
C MET A 212 -0.96 7.04 -1.65
N LEU A 213 -1.18 8.14 -2.39
CA LEU A 213 -2.28 8.27 -3.35
C LEU A 213 -2.13 7.31 -4.52
N LEU A 214 -0.93 7.17 -5.09
CA LEU A 214 -0.66 6.20 -6.16
C LEU A 214 -0.91 4.76 -5.69
N ARG A 215 -0.50 4.41 -4.47
CA ARG A 215 -0.76 3.09 -3.87
C ARG A 215 -2.26 2.82 -3.73
N LEU A 216 -3.06 3.80 -3.28
CA LEU A 216 -4.51 3.68 -3.23
C LEU A 216 -5.10 3.49 -4.64
N ALA A 217 -4.66 4.28 -5.62
CA ALA A 217 -5.14 4.15 -7.00
C ALA A 217 -4.88 2.76 -7.59
N SER A 218 -3.67 2.20 -7.42
CA SER A 218 -3.35 0.83 -7.87
C SER A 218 -4.08 -0.26 -7.08
N GLU A 219 -4.49 -0.01 -5.84
CA GLU A 219 -5.36 -0.91 -5.09
C GLU A 219 -6.81 -0.90 -5.61
N LEU A 220 -7.36 0.28 -5.88
CA LEU A 220 -8.68 0.42 -6.48
C LEU A 220 -8.71 -0.18 -7.89
N GLU A 221 -7.70 0.06 -8.71
CA GLU A 221 -7.57 -0.51 -10.06
C GLU A 221 -7.55 -2.05 -10.04
N ARG A 222 -6.84 -2.66 -9.08
CA ARG A 222 -6.86 -4.12 -8.86
C ARG A 222 -8.26 -4.63 -8.46
N GLN A 223 -9.05 -3.82 -7.78
CA GLN A 223 -10.47 -4.08 -7.48
C GLN A 223 -11.41 -3.72 -8.66
N LYS A 224 -10.87 -3.27 -9.80
CA LYS A 224 -11.60 -2.73 -10.97
C LYS A 224 -12.45 -1.48 -10.67
N ARG A 225 -12.03 -0.70 -9.68
CA ARG A 225 -12.65 0.56 -9.26
C ARG A 225 -11.77 1.74 -9.67
N LYS A 226 -12.37 2.91 -9.89
CA LYS A 226 -11.61 4.14 -10.14
C LYS A 226 -11.43 4.96 -8.86
N LEU A 227 -10.42 5.84 -8.87
CA LEU A 227 -10.17 6.75 -7.74
C LEU A 227 -11.28 7.80 -7.62
N GLU A 228 -11.83 8.25 -8.74
CA GLU A 228 -12.91 9.23 -8.82
C GLU A 228 -14.18 8.71 -8.13
N ASP A 229 -14.56 7.45 -8.39
CA ASP A 229 -15.72 6.80 -7.80
C ASP A 229 -15.56 6.70 -6.26
N TYR A 230 -14.37 6.29 -5.80
CA TYR A 230 -14.03 6.22 -4.37
C TYR A 230 -14.12 7.59 -3.68
N LEU A 231 -13.59 8.65 -4.32
CA LEU A 231 -13.65 10.01 -3.77
C LEU A 231 -15.10 10.53 -3.70
N ALA A 232 -15.93 10.22 -4.70
CA ALA A 232 -17.35 10.58 -4.73
C ALA A 232 -18.16 9.86 -3.63
N GLU A 233 -17.98 8.55 -3.47
CA GLU A 233 -18.61 7.76 -2.39
C GLU A 233 -18.24 8.31 -1.00
N GLN A 234 -16.95 8.58 -0.78
CA GLN A 234 -16.44 9.12 0.49
C GLN A 234 -16.70 10.63 0.67
N LYS A 235 -17.35 11.29 -0.31
CA LYS A 235 -17.68 12.72 -0.32
C LYS A 235 -16.47 13.59 0.05
N THR A 236 -15.31 13.30 -0.55
CA THR A 236 -14.04 13.95 -0.21
C THR A 236 -13.19 14.24 -1.45
N THR A 237 -12.22 15.16 -1.35
CA THR A 237 -11.32 15.51 -2.45
C THR A 237 -9.91 14.94 -2.25
N ILE A 238 -9.07 15.00 -3.29
CA ILE A 238 -7.65 14.61 -3.20
C ILE A 238 -6.93 15.45 -2.13
N ASP A 239 -7.18 16.77 -2.08
CA ASP A 239 -6.53 17.67 -1.13
C ASP A 239 -6.97 17.40 0.32
N GLU A 240 -8.25 17.09 0.54
CA GLU A 240 -8.74 16.66 1.84
C GLU A 240 -8.17 15.30 2.27
N LEU A 241 -8.06 14.36 1.34
CA LEU A 241 -7.48 13.04 1.61
C LEU A 241 -5.99 13.17 1.94
N LYS A 242 -5.24 13.97 1.18
CA LYS A 242 -3.86 14.34 1.49
C LYS A 242 -3.74 14.97 2.87
N LYS A 243 -4.59 15.94 3.21
CA LYS A 243 -4.62 16.59 4.52
C LYS A 243 -4.92 15.63 5.67
N LYS A 244 -5.84 14.67 5.47
CA LYS A 244 -6.11 13.58 6.43
C LYS A 244 -4.90 12.67 6.63
N TRP A 245 -4.09 12.45 5.59
CA TRP A 245 -2.90 11.60 5.62
C TRP A 245 -1.61 12.32 6.00
N GLN A 246 -1.58 13.65 6.07
CA GLN A 246 -0.37 14.46 6.25
C GLN A 246 0.48 14.00 7.46
N GLY A 247 -0.15 13.78 8.62
CA GLY A 247 0.55 13.28 9.82
C GLY A 247 1.05 11.83 9.72
N GLN A 248 0.48 11.01 8.84
CA GLN A 248 1.00 9.67 8.54
C GLN A 248 2.15 9.73 7.53
N ALA A 249 2.04 10.58 6.51
CA ALA A 249 3.12 10.82 5.55
C ALA A 249 4.36 11.39 6.23
N GLU A 250 4.21 12.34 7.16
CA GLU A 250 5.30 12.86 7.99
C GLU A 250 6.00 11.75 8.79
N LYS A 251 5.23 10.84 9.42
CA LYS A 251 5.77 9.66 10.11
C LYS A 251 6.50 8.73 9.16
N ASN A 252 5.93 8.41 7.99
CA ASN A 252 6.56 7.53 6.98
C ASN A 252 7.90 8.10 6.51
N VAL A 253 7.95 9.41 6.20
CA VAL A 253 9.19 10.09 5.82
C VAL A 253 10.20 10.09 6.96
N ARG A 254 9.76 10.35 8.19
CA ARG A 254 10.61 10.31 9.39
C ARG A 254 11.22 8.93 9.60
N ILE A 255 10.44 7.86 9.48
CA ILE A 255 10.91 6.45 9.52
C ILE A 255 11.94 6.22 8.40
N SER A 256 11.63 6.59 7.15
CA SER A 256 12.52 6.32 6.02
C SER A 256 13.85 7.08 6.12
N LEU A 257 13.84 8.31 6.62
CA LEU A 257 15.06 9.10 6.89
C LEU A 257 15.90 8.49 8.02
N ILE A 258 15.26 8.01 9.09
CA ILE A 258 15.95 7.34 10.19
C ILE A 258 16.55 6.00 9.74
N LEU A 259 15.78 5.15 9.03
CA LEU A 259 16.31 3.94 8.40
C LEU A 259 17.44 4.26 7.42
N GLU A 260 17.35 5.33 6.62
CA GLU A 260 18.42 5.67 5.69
C GLU A 260 19.72 6.01 6.43
N GLN A 261 19.62 6.68 7.57
CA GLN A 261 20.77 7.04 8.39
C GLN A 261 21.36 5.81 9.11
N ILE A 262 20.53 4.95 9.74
CA ILE A 262 20.99 3.66 10.30
C ILE A 262 21.73 2.85 9.24
N GLY A 263 21.16 2.73 8.04
CA GLY A 263 21.75 1.93 6.96
C GLY A 263 23.10 2.47 6.47
N LYS A 264 23.37 3.77 6.62
CA LYS A 264 24.68 4.36 6.30
C LYS A 264 25.70 4.11 7.40
N ASP A 265 25.28 4.29 8.65
CA ASP A 265 26.16 4.11 9.81
C ASP A 265 26.60 2.64 9.93
N GLU A 266 25.66 1.71 9.71
CA GLU A 266 25.88 0.26 9.61
C GLU A 266 26.45 -0.21 8.25
N LYS A 267 26.63 0.72 7.29
CA LYS A 267 27.21 0.47 5.96
C LYS A 267 26.50 -0.65 5.18
N VAL A 268 25.18 -0.71 5.26
CA VAL A 268 24.32 -1.64 4.50
C VAL A 268 24.59 -1.49 3.00
N GLN A 269 24.86 -2.60 2.32
CA GLN A 269 25.17 -2.61 0.89
C GLN A 269 24.07 -3.25 0.05
N VAL A 270 23.82 -2.67 -1.13
CA VAL A 270 22.97 -3.25 -2.17
C VAL A 270 23.87 -3.74 -3.28
N ALA A 271 23.79 -5.03 -3.57
CA ALA A 271 24.51 -5.64 -4.67
C ALA A 271 23.78 -5.30 -5.98
N ARG A 272 24.55 -5.12 -7.06
CA ARG A 272 24.00 -4.78 -8.38
C ARG A 272 23.05 -5.87 -8.88
N GLU A 273 23.38 -7.12 -8.58
CA GLU A 273 22.64 -8.32 -8.94
C GLU A 273 21.22 -8.31 -8.36
N GLU A 274 21.01 -7.73 -7.17
CA GLU A 274 19.69 -7.62 -6.53
C GLU A 274 18.81 -6.61 -7.26
N VAL A 275 19.39 -5.46 -7.67
CA VAL A 275 18.71 -4.46 -8.50
C VAL A 275 18.32 -5.06 -9.85
N GLU A 276 19.25 -5.79 -10.49
CA GLU A 276 19.00 -6.46 -11.78
C GLU A 276 17.96 -7.59 -11.68
N GLN A 277 17.86 -8.29 -10.55
CA GLN A 277 16.81 -9.29 -10.32
C GLN A 277 15.42 -8.67 -10.26
N VAL A 278 15.26 -7.56 -9.51
CA VAL A 278 13.98 -6.84 -9.44
C VAL A 278 13.61 -6.24 -10.80
N LEU A 279 14.57 -5.65 -11.52
CA LEU A 279 14.35 -5.12 -12.87
C LEU A 279 13.87 -6.18 -13.87
N LYS A 280 14.41 -7.41 -13.81
CA LYS A 280 13.96 -8.53 -14.68
C LYS A 280 12.48 -8.87 -14.45
N GLY A 281 11.97 -8.74 -13.23
CA GLY A 281 10.54 -8.91 -12.92
C GLY A 281 9.63 -7.79 -13.44
N LEU A 282 10.20 -6.60 -13.69
CA LEU A 282 9.49 -5.40 -14.18
C LEU A 282 9.65 -5.17 -15.69
N ALA A 283 10.37 -6.03 -16.40
CA ALA A 283 10.79 -5.86 -17.78
C ALA A 283 9.66 -6.02 -18.82
N GLN A 284 8.73 -5.05 -18.85
CA GLN A 284 7.68 -4.93 -19.86
C GLN A 284 7.55 -3.51 -20.47
N THR A 285 8.44 -2.58 -20.11
CA THR A 285 8.29 -1.14 -20.42
C THR A 285 9.39 -0.58 -21.33
N ASN A 286 8.97 0.16 -22.36
CA ASN A 286 9.84 0.95 -23.23
C ASN A 286 10.30 2.25 -22.54
N LEU A 287 11.14 2.12 -21.51
CA LEU A 287 11.70 3.26 -20.77
C LEU A 287 12.89 3.89 -21.51
N SER A 288 13.03 5.22 -21.41
CA SER A 288 14.25 5.93 -21.82
C SER A 288 15.42 5.59 -20.88
N GLU A 289 16.66 5.83 -21.33
CA GLU A 289 17.86 5.60 -20.50
C GLU A 289 17.86 6.40 -19.19
N GLU A 290 17.26 7.60 -19.19
CA GLU A 290 17.10 8.41 -17.99
C GLU A 290 16.07 7.78 -17.02
N GLN A 291 14.92 7.35 -17.54
CA GLN A 291 13.90 6.64 -16.76
C GLN A 291 14.41 5.32 -16.18
N LYS A 292 15.22 4.56 -16.93
CA LYS A 292 15.89 3.34 -16.44
C LYS A 292 16.81 3.65 -15.26
N LYS A 293 17.65 4.68 -15.40
CA LYS A 293 18.60 5.10 -14.35
C LYS A 293 17.90 5.58 -13.08
N ASP A 294 16.76 6.24 -13.19
CA ASP A 294 15.98 6.65 -12.03
C ASP A 294 15.22 5.49 -11.39
N LEU A 295 14.71 4.54 -12.19
CA LEU A 295 14.14 3.29 -11.70
C LEU A 295 15.20 2.42 -10.99
N GLU A 296 16.42 2.34 -11.51
CA GLU A 296 17.57 1.68 -10.87
C GLU A 296 17.86 2.26 -9.48
N LYS A 297 17.97 3.59 -9.37
CA LYS A 297 18.16 4.28 -8.07
C LYS A 297 17.02 4.00 -7.11
N TYR A 298 15.78 4.05 -7.59
CA TYR A 298 14.58 3.78 -6.78
C TYR A 298 14.59 2.35 -6.24
N ILE A 299 14.85 1.36 -7.10
CA ILE A 299 14.94 -0.05 -6.69
C ILE A 299 16.09 -0.25 -5.70
N ALA A 300 17.27 0.30 -5.97
CA ALA A 300 18.41 0.23 -5.07
C ALA A 300 18.09 0.85 -3.69
N PHE A 301 17.43 2.00 -3.65
CA PHE A 301 17.00 2.64 -2.40
C PHE A 301 15.98 1.79 -1.63
N ASN A 302 15.01 1.16 -2.31
CA ASN A 302 14.05 0.26 -1.65
C ASN A 302 14.74 -0.98 -1.07
N ILE A 303 15.64 -1.63 -1.83
CA ILE A 303 16.40 -2.79 -1.33
C ILE A 303 17.27 -2.39 -0.12
N PHE A 304 17.89 -1.20 -0.15
CA PHE A 304 18.66 -0.66 0.97
C PHE A 304 17.79 -0.45 2.22
N GLN A 305 16.60 0.14 2.06
CA GLN A 305 15.64 0.33 3.16
C GLN A 305 15.18 -1.02 3.74
N THR A 306 14.80 -1.99 2.91
CA THR A 306 14.40 -3.34 3.34
C THR A 306 15.52 -4.05 4.09
N LYS A 307 16.76 -4.05 3.57
CA LYS A 307 17.91 -4.64 4.25
C LYS A 307 18.21 -3.99 5.59
N THR A 308 18.05 -2.66 5.66
CA THR A 308 18.27 -1.94 6.92
C THR A 308 17.19 -2.27 7.93
N LEU A 309 15.93 -2.38 7.52
CA LEU A 309 14.85 -2.86 8.38
C LEU A 309 15.11 -4.29 8.88
N ASP A 310 15.58 -5.20 8.02
CA ASP A 310 15.94 -6.56 8.43
C ASP A 310 17.13 -6.61 9.39
N LEU A 311 18.10 -5.70 9.26
CA LEU A 311 19.19 -5.54 10.23
C LEU A 311 18.66 -5.03 11.57
N VAL A 312 17.88 -3.95 11.55
CA VAL A 312 17.21 -3.39 12.73
C VAL A 312 16.40 -4.45 13.46
N LYS A 313 15.53 -5.18 12.76
CA LYS A 313 14.73 -6.29 13.32
C LYS A 313 15.61 -7.30 14.05
N LYS A 314 16.74 -7.72 13.47
CA LYS A 314 17.66 -8.70 14.09
C LYS A 314 18.33 -8.15 15.36
N THR A 315 18.71 -6.87 15.38
CA THR A 315 19.38 -6.24 16.53
C THR A 315 18.42 -5.97 17.70
N VAL A 316 17.21 -5.46 17.40
CA VAL A 316 16.25 -5.01 18.43
C VAL A 316 15.30 -6.11 18.92
N THR A 317 15.29 -7.29 18.31
CA THR A 317 14.56 -8.45 18.86
C THR A 317 15.08 -8.78 20.26
N ALA A 318 14.15 -9.05 21.18
CA ALA A 318 14.39 -9.55 22.52
C ALA A 318 14.19 -11.07 22.62
#